data_AF-A0A1F3V318-F1
#
_entry.id   AF-A0A1F3V318-F1
#
_cell.length_a   1.000
_cell.length_b   1.000
_cell.length_c   1.000
_cell.angle_alpha   90.00
_cell.angle_beta   90.00
_cell.angle_gamma   90.00
#
_symmetry.space_group_name_H-M   'P 1'
#
loop_
_entity.id
_entity.type
_entity.pdbx_description
1 polymer ?
#
loop_
_entity_poly.entity_id
_entity_poly.type
_entity_poly.pdbx_seq_one_letter_code
_entity_poly.pdbx_strand_id
1 'polypeptide(L)'
;MLVALKIVSWNENPSRQRDAQDINYIISNYEKIDPDAYECLLDNHIDILEKFDHESSSAVVALMGLRIKNFTNEDHVQLIKNILSDSIRKEKLARSMIVLSRTSSEEEEKLIIQKLEALLMGLNYLNG
;
A
#
# COMPACT_ATOMS: atom_id res chain seq x y z
N MET A 1 -5.18 1.33 -9.01
CA MET A 1 -4.79 2.49 -9.86
C MET A 1 -4.85 3.84 -9.12
N LEU A 2 -5.92 4.16 -8.38
CA LEU A 2 -6.00 5.43 -7.63
C LEU A 2 -4.89 5.62 -6.58
N VAL A 3 -4.55 4.59 -5.82
CA VAL A 3 -3.45 4.65 -4.81
C VAL A 3 -2.11 4.99 -5.45
N ALA A 4 -1.80 4.43 -6.61
CA ALA A 4 -0.57 4.73 -7.35
C ALA A 4 -0.46 6.22 -7.69
N LEU A 5 -1.53 6.80 -8.24
CA LEU A 5 -1.59 8.24 -8.54
C LEU A 5 -1.44 9.08 -7.27
N LYS A 6 -2.09 8.68 -6.18
CA LYS A 6 -2.01 9.41 -4.90
C LYS A 6 -0.62 9.40 -4.31
N ILE A 7 0.11 8.28 -4.40
CA ILE A 7 1.51 8.19 -3.94
C ILE A 7 2.40 9.14 -4.76
N VAL A 8 2.24 9.16 -6.08
CA VAL A 8 3.00 10.07 -6.96
C VAL A 8 2.66 11.53 -6.65
N SER A 9 1.37 11.89 -6.56
CA SER A 9 0.93 13.24 -6.22
C SER A 9 1.40 13.69 -4.85
N TRP A 10 1.38 12.81 -3.85
CA TRP A 10 1.91 13.10 -2.53
C TRP A 10 3.43 13.33 -2.57
N ASN A 11 4.18 12.55 -3.34
CA ASN A 11 5.62 12.72 -3.47
C ASN A 11 5.99 14.07 -4.13
N GLU A 12 5.21 14.53 -5.11
CA GLU A 12 5.37 15.85 -5.73
C GLU A 12 5.03 17.00 -4.78
N ASN A 13 4.01 16.82 -3.93
CA ASN A 13 3.61 17.82 -2.95
C ASN A 13 3.21 17.22 -1.60
N PRO A 14 4.19 16.90 -0.72
CA PRO A 14 3.92 16.24 0.56
C PRO A 14 3.10 17.08 1.55
N SER A 15 2.94 18.38 1.29
CA SER A 15 2.10 19.25 2.12
C SER A 15 0.60 18.99 1.93
N ARG A 16 0.22 18.32 0.84
CA ARG A 16 -1.17 17.94 0.56
C ARG A 16 -1.56 16.70 1.36
N GLN A 17 -1.90 16.91 2.63
CA GLN A 17 -2.32 15.86 3.56
C GLN A 17 -3.47 14.99 3.04
N ARG A 18 -4.35 15.56 2.20
CA ARG A 18 -5.48 14.84 1.61
C ARG A 18 -5.05 13.62 0.80
N ASP A 19 -3.93 13.70 0.07
CA ASP A 19 -3.48 12.56 -0.72
C ASP A 19 -2.99 11.42 0.19
N ALA A 20 -2.31 11.73 1.31
CA ALA A 20 -1.95 10.74 2.32
C ALA A 20 -3.18 10.15 3.03
N GLN A 21 -4.17 10.96 3.38
CA GLN A 21 -5.42 10.49 3.97
C GLN A 21 -6.19 9.56 3.03
N ASP A 22 -6.26 9.91 1.74
CA ASP A 22 -6.88 9.06 0.72
C ASP A 22 -6.13 7.73 0.57
N ILE A 23 -4.79 7.74 0.59
CA ILE A 23 -3.98 6.51 0.59
C ILE A 23 -4.34 5.66 1.81
N ASN A 24 -4.33 6.24 3.02
CA ASN A 24 -4.64 5.52 4.25
C ASN A 24 -6.02 4.88 4.21
N TYR A 25 -7.02 5.66 3.79
CA TYR A 25 -8.38 5.18 3.66
C TYR A 25 -8.47 3.98 2.73
N ILE A 26 -7.86 4.07 1.53
CA ILE A 26 -7.95 3.00 0.53
C ILE A 26 -7.21 1.74 1.01
N ILE A 27 -5.97 1.85 1.48
CA ILE A 27 -5.21 0.66 1.88
C ILE A 27 -5.82 -0.01 3.12
N SER A 28 -6.36 0.76 4.05
CA SER A 28 -6.94 0.24 5.29
C SER A 28 -8.33 -0.38 5.11
N ASN A 29 -8.98 -0.12 3.97
CA ASN A 29 -10.31 -0.63 3.66
C ASN A 29 -10.34 -1.43 2.36
N TYR A 30 -9.18 -1.87 1.84
CA TYR A 30 -9.13 -2.42 0.48
C TYR A 30 -10.01 -3.65 0.31
N GLU A 31 -10.05 -4.55 1.28
CA GLU A 31 -10.94 -5.71 1.30
C GLU A 31 -12.43 -5.34 1.17
N LYS A 32 -12.84 -4.18 1.69
CA LYS A 32 -14.22 -3.69 1.56
C LYS A 32 -14.47 -3.00 0.22
N ILE A 33 -13.44 -2.35 -0.32
CA ILE A 33 -13.48 -1.66 -1.61
C ILE A 33 -13.48 -2.69 -2.75
N ASP A 34 -12.81 -3.82 -2.55
CA ASP A 34 -12.59 -4.89 -3.51
C ASP A 34 -12.92 -6.23 -2.82
N PRO A 35 -14.21 -6.58 -2.68
CA PRO A 35 -14.65 -7.76 -1.94
C PRO A 35 -14.06 -9.08 -2.46
N ASP A 36 -13.76 -9.13 -3.75
CA ASP A 36 -13.21 -10.32 -4.43
C ASP A 36 -11.70 -10.45 -4.23
N ALA A 37 -11.02 -9.50 -3.56
CA ALA A 37 -9.57 -9.52 -3.38
C ALA A 37 -9.10 -10.74 -2.59
N TYR A 38 -9.84 -11.16 -1.57
CA TYR A 38 -9.49 -12.33 -0.78
C TYR A 38 -9.68 -13.64 -1.55
N GLU A 39 -10.80 -13.78 -2.27
CA GLU A 39 -11.04 -14.94 -3.14
C GLU A 39 -9.99 -15.04 -4.25
N CYS A 40 -9.62 -13.90 -4.86
CA CYS A 40 -8.56 -13.82 -5.85
C CYS A 40 -7.20 -14.30 -5.30
N LEU A 41 -6.87 -13.98 -4.04
CA LEU A 41 -5.68 -14.51 -3.37
C LEU A 41 -5.74 -16.03 -3.24
N LEU A 42 -6.86 -16.58 -2.77
CA LEU A 42 -7.02 -18.02 -2.59
C LEU A 42 -6.87 -18.78 -3.92
N ASP A 43 -7.49 -18.27 -4.98
CA ASP A 43 -7.56 -18.96 -6.27
C ASP A 43 -6.29 -18.81 -7.12
N ASN A 44 -5.63 -17.65 -7.05
CA ASN A 44 -4.58 -17.28 -8.02
C ASN A 44 -3.22 -16.93 -7.39
N HIS A 45 -3.19 -16.58 -6.10
CA HIS A 45 -2.01 -16.02 -5.44
C HIS A 45 -1.88 -16.52 -4.00
N ILE A 46 -2.06 -17.83 -3.79
CA ILE A 46 -2.03 -18.44 -2.45
C ILE A 46 -0.66 -18.23 -1.78
N ASP A 47 0.40 -18.15 -2.58
CA ASP A 47 1.75 -17.87 -2.12
C ASP A 47 1.92 -16.45 -1.53
N ILE A 48 1.14 -15.46 -2.01
CA ILE A 48 1.06 -14.14 -1.37
C ILE A 48 0.43 -14.28 0.02
N LEU A 49 -0.65 -15.07 0.14
CA LEU A 49 -1.33 -15.27 1.41
C LEU A 49 -0.43 -16.00 2.43
N GLU A 50 0.31 -17.02 1.99
CA GLU A 50 1.29 -17.74 2.80
C GLU A 50 2.42 -16.83 3.31
N LYS A 51 2.91 -15.89 2.49
CA LYS A 51 3.95 -14.92 2.89
C LYS A 51 3.54 -13.99 4.03
N PHE A 52 2.25 -13.80 4.25
CA PHE A 52 1.72 -13.01 5.37
C PHE A 52 1.10 -13.87 6.46
N ASP A 53 1.47 -15.15 6.56
CA ASP A 53 0.93 -16.08 7.57
C ASP A 53 -0.62 -16.12 7.57
N HIS A 54 -1.23 -16.00 6.38
CA HIS A 54 -2.68 -15.88 6.18
C HIS A 54 -3.34 -14.64 6.81
N GLU A 55 -2.58 -13.61 7.17
CA GLU A 55 -3.12 -12.31 7.58
C GLU A 55 -3.73 -11.59 6.37
N SER A 56 -5.06 -11.63 6.25
CA SER A 56 -5.76 -11.18 5.05
C SER A 56 -5.51 -9.70 4.73
N SER A 57 -5.49 -8.84 5.75
CA SER A 57 -5.33 -7.38 5.59
C SER A 57 -4.03 -7.00 4.86
N SER A 58 -2.88 -7.55 5.26
CA SER A 58 -1.61 -7.30 4.56
C SER A 58 -1.57 -7.98 3.19
N ALA A 59 -2.08 -9.22 3.08
CA ALA A 59 -2.09 -9.96 1.83
C ALA A 59 -2.92 -9.26 0.73
N VAL A 60 -4.10 -8.71 1.05
CA VAL A 60 -4.92 -7.99 0.05
C VAL A 60 -4.26 -6.68 -0.37
N VAL A 61 -3.51 -6.01 0.51
CA VAL A 61 -2.72 -4.82 0.15
C VAL A 61 -1.54 -5.21 -0.76
N ALA A 62 -0.92 -6.37 -0.56
CA ALA A 62 0.05 -6.89 -1.51
C ALA A 62 -0.57 -7.22 -2.88
N LEU A 63 -1.77 -7.81 -2.91
CA LEU A 63 -2.51 -7.99 -4.16
C LEU A 63 -2.78 -6.65 -4.86
N MET A 64 -3.10 -5.59 -4.10
CA MET A 64 -3.22 -4.23 -4.66
C MET A 64 -1.92 -3.80 -5.35
N GLY A 65 -0.76 -4.06 -4.72
CA GLY A 65 0.56 -3.75 -5.29
C GLY A 65 0.80 -4.49 -6.60
N LEU A 66 0.48 -5.78 -6.64
CA LEU A 66 0.56 -6.60 -7.86
C LEU A 66 -0.38 -6.06 -8.96
N ARG A 67 -1.61 -5.70 -8.62
CA ARG A 67 -2.55 -5.08 -9.56
C ARG A 67 -2.02 -3.75 -10.08
N ILE A 68 -1.43 -2.90 -9.23
CA ILE A 68 -0.78 -1.67 -9.68
C ILE A 68 0.33 -1.99 -10.68
N LYS A 69 1.20 -2.96 -10.38
CA LYS A 69 2.25 -3.41 -11.30
C LYS A 69 1.69 -3.84 -12.64
N ASN A 70 0.64 -4.66 -12.66
CA ASN A 70 0.08 -5.22 -13.90
C ASN A 70 -0.67 -4.20 -14.77
N PHE A 71 -1.21 -3.13 -14.17
CA PHE A 71 -2.01 -2.12 -14.88
C PHE A 71 -1.30 -0.77 -15.07
N THR A 72 -0.02 -0.70 -14.73
CA THR A 72 0.79 0.53 -14.82
C THR A 72 2.06 0.25 -15.63
N ASN A 73 2.60 1.26 -16.32
CA ASN A 73 3.89 1.11 -16.99
C ASN A 73 5.06 0.97 -15.99
N GLU A 74 6.16 0.38 -16.45
CA GLU A 74 7.33 0.08 -15.60
C GLU A 74 7.95 1.35 -14.97
N ASP A 75 8.00 2.46 -15.71
CA ASP A 75 8.59 3.71 -15.20
C ASP A 75 7.83 4.24 -13.97
N HIS A 76 6.51 4.24 -14.00
CA HIS A 76 5.69 4.64 -12.85
C HIS A 76 5.74 3.61 -11.73
N VAL A 77 5.82 2.31 -12.05
CA VAL A 77 6.01 1.26 -11.03
C VAL A 77 7.35 1.48 -10.30
N GLN A 78 8.42 1.76 -11.03
CA GLN A 78 9.73 2.01 -10.46
C GLN A 78 9.77 3.30 -9.64
N LEU A 79 9.05 4.35 -10.08
CA LEU A 79 8.88 5.57 -9.29
C LEU A 79 8.21 5.29 -7.94
N ILE A 80 7.11 4.54 -7.92
CA ILE A 80 6.40 4.18 -6.69
C ILE A 80 7.28 3.31 -5.79
N LYS A 81 7.97 2.32 -6.36
CA LYS A 81 8.92 1.48 -5.63
C LYS A 81 9.99 2.33 -4.96
N ASN A 82 10.59 3.29 -5.67
CA ASN A 82 11.60 4.18 -5.11
C ASN A 82 11.06 5.02 -3.93
N ILE A 83 9.81 5.50 -4.03
CA ILE A 83 9.16 6.25 -2.95
C ILE A 83 8.95 5.37 -1.71
N LEU A 84 8.49 4.13 -1.90
CA LEU A 84 8.16 3.21 -0.80
C LEU A 84 9.39 2.49 -0.23
N SER A 85 10.47 2.34 -1.01
CA SER A 85 11.73 1.71 -0.55
C SER A 85 12.63 2.67 0.23
N ASP A 86 12.49 3.98 0.03
CA ASP A 86 13.19 5.00 0.80
C ASP A 86 12.55 5.11 2.19
N SER A 87 13.29 4.73 3.24
CA SER A 87 12.78 4.70 4.61
C SER A 87 12.29 6.07 5.09
N ILE A 88 13.02 7.14 4.76
CA ILE A 88 12.68 8.50 5.17
C ILE A 88 11.38 8.94 4.51
N ARG A 89 11.21 8.66 3.20
CA ARG A 89 9.97 8.98 2.49
C ARG A 89 8.80 8.13 2.96
N LYS A 90 9.01 6.84 3.15
CA LYS A 90 7.98 5.91 3.66
C LYS A 90 7.49 6.32 5.04
N GLU A 91 8.39 6.62 5.98
CA GLU A 91 8.04 7.12 7.31
C GLU A 91 7.29 8.45 7.24
N LYS A 92 7.76 9.39 6.40
CA LYS A 92 7.08 10.67 6.21
C LYS A 92 5.66 10.50 5.63
N LEU A 93 5.47 9.57 4.69
CA LEU A 93 4.16 9.21 4.15
C LEU A 93 3.29 8.62 5.27
N ALA A 94 3.79 7.64 6.01
CA ALA A 94 3.07 7.01 7.12
C ALA A 94 2.59 8.04 8.16
N ARG A 95 3.46 8.98 8.55
CA ARG A 95 3.07 10.07 9.46
C ARG A 95 2.04 11.02 8.86
N SER A 96 2.10 11.26 7.55
CA SER A 96 1.13 12.09 6.84
C SER A 96 -0.24 11.42 6.72
N MET A 97 -0.28 10.09 6.78
CA MET A 97 -1.49 9.26 6.70
C MET A 97 -2.26 9.23 8.02
N ILE A 98 -1.58 9.48 9.13
CA ILE A 98 -2.17 9.61 10.46
C ILE A 98 -2.89 10.96 10.53
N VAL A 99 -4.21 10.93 10.71
CA VAL A 99 -4.96 12.15 11.01
C VAL A 99 -4.57 12.56 12.43
N LEU A 100 -4.15 13.82 12.62
CA LEU A 100 -3.79 14.40 13.92
C LEU A 100 -4.99 14.37 14.89
N SER A 101 -5.24 13.22 15.48
CA SER A 101 -5.98 13.08 16.73
C SER A 101 -4.97 13.17 17.89
N ARG A 102 -5.42 13.62 19.06
CA ARG A 102 -4.56 13.85 20.24
C ARG A 102 -3.89 12.58 20.79
N THR A 103 -4.14 11.42 20.18
CA THR A 103 -3.72 10.08 20.60
C THR A 103 -3.26 9.24 19.42
N SER A 104 -2.58 9.83 18.42
CA SER A 104 -1.87 9.02 17.43
C SER A 104 -0.75 8.24 18.14
N SER A 105 -0.84 6.92 18.11
CA SER A 105 0.12 6.03 18.78
C SER A 105 1.21 5.58 17.81
N GLU A 106 2.40 5.29 18.33
CA GLU A 106 3.49 4.65 17.58
C GLU A 106 3.03 3.33 16.92
N GLU A 107 2.02 2.67 17.50
CA GLU A 107 1.40 1.46 16.95
C GLU A 107 0.66 1.72 15.64
N GLU A 108 -0.04 2.86 15.51
CA GLU A 108 -0.74 3.23 14.27
C GLU A 108 0.26 3.48 13.13
N GLU A 109 1.36 4.19 13.42
CA GLU A 109 2.45 4.42 12.45
C GLU A 109 3.04 3.08 12.00
N LYS A 110 3.30 2.16 12.94
CA LYS A 110 3.83 0.83 12.63
C LYS A 110 2.89 0.02 11.73
N LEU A 111 1.58 0.04 12.00
CA LEU A 111 0.58 -0.65 11.17
C LEU A 111 0.52 -0.06 9.76
N ILE A 112 0.61 1.26 9.63
CA ILE A 112 0.65 1.91 8.31
C ILE A 112 1.92 1.52 7.56
N ILE A 113 3.09 1.52 8.22
CA ILE A 113 4.34 1.08 7.62
C ILE A 113 4.25 -0.36 7.11
N GLN A 114 3.68 -1.27 7.90
CA GLN A 114 3.46 -2.66 7.49
C GLN A 114 2.59 -2.78 6.23
N LYS A 115 1.53 -1.98 6.12
CA LYS A 115 0.69 -1.94 4.91
C LYS A 115 1.45 -1.37 3.70
N LEU A 116 2.27 -0.33 3.90
CA LEU A 116 3.12 0.21 2.82
C LEU A 116 4.17 -0.81 2.36
N GLU A 117 4.69 -1.62 3.28
CA GLU A 117 5.60 -2.73 2.97
C GLU A 117 4.91 -3.86 2.22
N ALA A 118 3.69 -4.21 2.60
CA ALA A 118 2.88 -5.18 1.86
C ALA A 118 2.62 -4.69 0.43
N LEU A 119 2.26 -3.41 0.26
CA LEU A 119 2.08 -2.79 -1.05
C LEU A 119 3.36 -2.87 -1.89
N LEU A 120 4.51 -2.55 -1.29
CA LEU A 120 5.82 -2.66 -1.94
C LEU A 120 6.17 -4.10 -2.30
N MET A 121 5.81 -5.09 -1.48
CA MET A 121 5.99 -6.50 -1.80
C MET A 121 5.22 -6.87 -3.07
N GLY A 122 3.95 -6.47 -3.16
CA GLY A 122 3.12 -6.65 -4.34
C GLY A 122 3.72 -6.03 -5.61
N LEU A 123 4.28 -4.82 -5.52
CA LEU A 123 4.97 -4.16 -6.63
C LEU A 123 6.25 -4.89 -7.08
N ASN A 124 6.86 -5.66 -6.17
CA ASN A 124 8.04 -6.49 -6.46
C ASN A 124 7.68 -7.93 -6.83
N TYR A 125 6.40 -8.30 -6.75
CA TYR A 125 5.96 -9.67 -6.96
C TYR A 125 6.32 -10.14 -8.37
N LEU A 126 7.12 -11.20 -8.47
CA LEU A 126 7.45 -11.83 -9.75
C LEU A 126 6.30 -12.78 -10.08
N ASN A 127 5.68 -12.61 -11.25
CA ASN A 127 4.69 -13.57 -11.71
C ASN A 127 5.38 -14.94 -11.80
N GLY A 128 4.84 -15.91 -11.05
CA GLY A 128 5.23 -17.32 -11.16
C GLY A 128 4.87 -17.90 -12.51
#